data_AF-A0A0H1BG79-F1
#
_entry.id   AF-A0A0H1BG79-F1
#
_cell.length_a   1.000
_cell.length_b   1.000
_cell.length_c   1.000
_cell.angle_alpha   90.00
_cell.angle_beta   90.00
_cell.angle_gamma   90.00
#
_symmetry.space_group_name_H-M   'P 1'
#
loop_
_entity.id
_entity.type
_entity.pdbx_description
1 polymer ?
#
loop_
_entity_poly.entity_id
_entity_poly.type
_entity_poly.pdbx_seq_one_letter_code
_entity_poly.pdbx_strand_id
1 'polypeptide(L)' 'MTGLDPRTDKILQICCFITDADLNLLEHSGFEAVIHHPKSVLDNMNDWCIDTHGRSGLTAAVAASNTT' A
#
# COMPACT_ATOMS: atom_id res chain seq x y z
N MET A 1 -0.47 4.31 1.98
CA MET A 1 -0.65 5.54 1.16
C MET A 1 0.66 6.31 1.14
N THR A 2 0.80 7.29 0.23
CA THR A 2 1.97 8.20 0.15
C THR A 2 2.01 9.26 1.27
N GLY A 3 0.88 9.47 1.95
CA GLY A 3 0.72 10.46 3.00
C GLY A 3 -0.72 10.43 3.56
N LEU A 4 -1.17 11.56 4.10
CA LEU A 4 -2.44 11.69 4.83
C LEU A 4 -3.44 12.69 4.20
N ASP A 5 -3.07 13.45 3.16
CA ASP A 5 -4.03 14.33 2.45
C ASP A 5 -4.65 13.56 1.26
N PRO A 6 -5.92 13.16 1.34
CA PRO A 6 -6.56 12.35 0.30
C PRO A 6 -6.72 13.09 -1.04
N ARG A 7 -6.53 14.41 -1.09
CA ARG A 7 -6.59 15.19 -2.33
C ARG A 7 -5.30 15.05 -3.15
N THR A 8 -4.17 14.81 -2.50
CA THR A 8 -2.86 14.75 -3.15
C THR A 8 -2.24 13.36 -3.08
N ASP A 9 -2.40 12.69 -1.95
CA ASP A 9 -1.79 11.39 -1.68
C ASP A 9 -2.49 10.23 -2.38
N LYS A 10 -1.73 9.17 -2.64
CA LYS A 10 -2.14 7.98 -3.39
C LYS A 10 -2.13 6.74 -2.51
N ILE A 11 -3.00 5.79 -2.84
CA ILE A 11 -2.99 4.45 -2.25
C ILE A 11 -1.79 3.68 -2.84
N LEU A 12 -0.99 3.06 -1.97
CA LEU A 12 0.18 2.26 -2.36
C LEU A 12 -0.12 0.76 -2.34
N GLN A 13 -0.90 0.32 -1.36
CA GLN A 13 -1.27 -1.07 -1.15
C GLN A 13 -2.63 -1.10 -0.45
N ILE A 14 -3.41 -2.14 -0.75
CA ILE A 14 -4.67 -2.43 -0.08
C ILE A 14 -4.76 -3.93 0.16
N CYS A 15 -5.23 -4.31 1.35
CA CYS A 15 -5.56 -5.68 1.69
C CYS A 15 -6.98 -5.74 2.24
N CYS A 16 -7.71 -6.81 1.92
CA CYS A 16 -9.07 -7.04 2.39
C CYS A 16 -9.22 -8.51 2.79
N PHE A 17 -9.77 -8.73 3.98
CA PHE A 17 -10.03 -10.05 4.54
C PHE A 17 -11.46 -10.10 5.04
N ILE A 18 -12.09 -11.27 4.91
CA ILE A 18 -13.46 -11.49 5.36
C ILE A 18 -13.40 -12.34 6.63
N THR A 19 -14.16 -11.93 7.65
CA THR A 19 -14.28 -12.66 8.91
C THR A 19 -15.74 -12.96 9.24
N ASP A 20 -15.97 -13.96 10.09
CA ASP A 20 -17.25 -14.14 10.76
C ASP A 20 -17.41 -13.22 12.00
N ALA A 21 -18.52 -13.37 12.72
CA ALA A 21 -18.81 -12.57 13.92
C ALA A 21 -17.83 -12.83 15.08
N ASP A 22 -17.14 -13.97 15.08
CA ASP A 22 -16.16 -14.37 16.08
C ASP A 22 -14.72 -14.02 15.64
N LEU A 23 -14.58 -13.24 14.55
CA LEU A 23 -13.32 -12.79 13.96
C LEU A 23 -12.45 -13.92 13.38
N ASN A 24 -13.03 -15.09 13.07
CA ASN A 24 -12.33 -16.12 12.34
C ASN A 24 -12.22 -15.72 10.87
N LEU A 25 -11.03 -15.87 10.28
CA LEU A 25 -10.84 -15.67 8.84
C LEU A 25 -11.65 -16.69 8.06
N LEU A 26 -12.56 -16.21 7.20
CA LEU A 26 -13.28 -17.06 6.26
C LEU A 26 -12.42 -17.43 5.04
N GLU A 27 -11.43 -16.59 4.73
CA GLU A 27 -10.44 -16.82 3.68
C GLU A 27 -9.05 -16.38 4.17
N HIS A 28 -8.08 -17.31 4.16
CA HIS A 28 -6.73 -17.06 4.68
C HIS A 28 -5.84 -16.26 3.72
N SER A 29 -6.07 -16.37 2.41
CA SER A 29 -5.35 -15.59 1.39
C SER A 29 -5.81 -14.14 1.36
N GLY A 30 -7.13 -13.93 1.43
CA GLY A 30 -7.75 -12.61 1.25
C GLY A 30 -7.42 -11.99 -0.11
N PHE A 31 -7.72 -10.70 -0.22
CA PHE A 31 -7.31 -9.87 -1.33
C PHE A 31 -6.14 -8.99 -0.92
N GLU A 32 -5.11 -8.94 -1.76
CA GLU A 32 -4.01 -8.00 -1.62
C GLU A 32 -3.61 -7.46 -2.99
N ALA A 33 -3.41 -6.15 -3.07
CA ALA A 33 -2.90 -5.49 -4.25
C ALA A 33 -1.93 -4.38 -3.87
N VAL A 34 -0.76 -4.38 -4.53
CA VAL A 34 0.21 -3.29 -4.51
C VAL A 34 0.01 -2.48 -5.78
N ILE A 35 -0.26 -1.18 -5.68
CA ILE A 35 -0.60 -0.33 -6.83
C ILE A 35 0.66 0.35 -7.34
N HIS A 36 0.92 0.25 -8.64
CA HIS A 36 2.02 0.90 -9.32
C HIS A 36 1.90 2.42 -9.26
N HIS A 37 3.00 3.09 -8.91
CA HIS A 37 3.14 4.53 -9.03
C HIS A 37 4.50 4.89 -9.59
N PRO A 38 4.59 5.96 -10.41
CA PRO A 38 5.88 6.41 -10.94
C PRO A 38 6.75 6.97 -9.81
N LYS A 39 8.07 6.98 -10.04
CA LYS A 39 9.06 7.51 -9.10
C LYS A 39 8.74 8.93 -8.61
N SER A 40 8.17 9.79 -9.46
CA SER A 40 7.77 11.15 -9.09
C SER A 40 6.71 11.20 -7.99
N VAL A 41 5.83 10.19 -7.88
CA VAL A 41 4.85 10.10 -6.78
C VAL A 41 5.52 9.62 -5.50
N LEU A 42 6.42 8.64 -5.61
CA LEU A 42 7.13 8.08 -4.46
C LEU A 42 8.13 9.07 -3.84
N ASP A 43 8.81 9.86 -4.66
CA ASP A 43 9.77 10.88 -4.21
C ASP A 43 9.07 12.10 -3.57
N ASN A 44 7.77 12.29 -3.80
CA ASN A 44 6.97 13.36 -3.20
C ASN A 44 6.36 12.98 -1.83
N MET A 45 6.65 11.77 -1.33
CA MET A 45 6.29 11.39 0.03
C MET A 45 7.07 12.22 1.06
N ASN A 46 6.51 12.39 2.26
CA ASN A 46 7.27 12.98 3.36
C ASN A 46 8.35 12.01 3.89
N ASP A 47 9.29 12.53 4.67
CA ASP A 47 10.42 11.76 5.20
C ASP A 47 9.99 10.50 5.97
N TRP A 48 8.88 10.58 6.72
CA TRP A 48 8.36 9.45 7.49
C TRP A 48 7.88 8.32 6.58
N CYS A 49 7.14 8.66 5.52
CA CYS A 49 6.65 7.70 4.54
C CYS A 49 7.80 7.09 3.73
N ILE A 50 8.80 7.89 3.34
CA ILE A 50 10.01 7.40 2.65
C ILE A 50 10.73 6.37 3.51
N ASP A 51 11.02 6.68 4.78
CA ASP A 51 11.70 5.75 5.68
C ASP A 51 10.87 4.50 5.97
N THR A 52 9.59 4.67 6.32
CA THR A 52 8.72 3.56 6.72
C THR A 52 8.49 2.57 5.57
N HIS A 53 8.11 3.07 4.40
CA HIS A 53 7.85 2.23 3.22
C HIS A 53 9.14 1.72 2.57
N GLY A 54 10.25 2.45 2.74
CA GLY A 54 11.58 1.97 2.37
C GLY A 54 12.00 0.77 3.20
N ARG A 55 11.89 0.85 4.53
CA ARG A 55 12.25 -0.24 5.46
C ARG A 55 11.37 -1.48 5.30
N SER A 56 10.09 -1.31 5.00
CA SER A 56 9.19 -2.45 4.74
C SER A 56 9.37 -3.08 3.36
N GLY A 57 10.12 -2.43 2.45
CA GLY A 57 10.25 -2.85 1.05
C GLY A 57 9.05 -2.45 0.18
N LEU A 58 8.01 -1.82 0.74
CA LEU A 58 6.81 -1.43 0.00
C LEU A 58 7.13 -0.47 -1.16
N THR A 59 8.06 0.47 -0.98
CA THR A 59 8.44 1.41 -2.06
C THR A 59 8.97 0.68 -3.29
N ALA A 60 9.78 -0.37 -3.10
CA ALA A 60 10.30 -1.20 -4.18
C ALA A 60 9.20 -2.06 -4.82
N ALA A 61 8.31 -2.63 -4.01
CA ALA A 61 7.16 -3.39 -4.50
C ALA A 61 6.21 -2.54 -5.35
N VAL A 62 5.95 -1.30 -4.95
CA VAL A 62 5.15 -0.33 -5.74
C VAL A 62 5.81 -0.03 -7.07
N ALA A 63 7.12 0.25 -7.08
CA ALA A 63 7.84 0.55 -8.32
C ALA A 63 7.84 -0.64 -9.31
N ALA A 64 7.88 -1.86 -8.79
CA ALA A 64 7.88 -3.09 -9.59
C ALA A 64 6.46 -3.62 -9.94
N SER A 65 5.41 -3.07 -9.31
CA SER A 65 4.04 -3.53 -9.54
C SER A 65 3.58 -3.22 -10.97
N ASN A 66 2.70 -4.08 -11.49
CA ASN A 66 2.00 -3.89 -12.76
C ASN A 66 0.49 -3.61 -12.58
N THR A 67 0.01 -3.56 -11.33
CA THR A 67 -1.39 -3.28 -10.99
C THR A 67 -1.62 -1.77 -10.95
N THR A 68 -2.65 -1.24 -11.65
CA THR A 68 -2.95 0.20 -11.74
C THR A 68 -4.35 0.54 -11.27
#